data_AF-A0A920PE29-F1
#
_entry.id   AF-A0A920PE29-F1
#
_cell.length_a   1.000
_cell.length_b   1.000
_cell.length_c   1.000
_cell.angle_alpha   90.00
_cell.angle_beta   90.00
_cell.angle_gamma   90.00
#
_symmetry.space_group_name_H-M   'P 1'
#
loop_
_entity.id
_entity.type
_entity.pdbx_description
1 polymer ?
#
loop_
_entity_poly.entity_id
_entity_poly.type
_entity_poly.pdbx_seq_one_letter_code
_entity_poly.pdbx_strand_id
1 'polypeptide(L)' 'MVRSLCPGMKIETLIPDFQGDINLVKKYVRPPDVLAHNLETVKSFNTIYAPNVDILGL' A
#
# COMPACT_ATOMS: atom_id res chain seq x y z
N MET A 1 -15.10 5.13 9.53
CA MET A 1 -15.40 5.58 10.90
C MET A 1 -14.34 6.52 11.51
N VAL A 2 -13.35 7.00 10.74
CA VAL A 2 -12.48 8.11 11.16
C VAL A 2 -12.96 9.46 10.61
N ARG A 3 -13.35 9.52 9.33
CA ARG A 3 -13.93 10.73 8.71
C ARG A 3 -15.19 11.26 9.38
N SER A 4 -16.00 10.37 9.98
CA SER A 4 -17.25 10.74 10.66
C SER A 4 -17.02 11.47 11.98
N LEU A 5 -15.88 11.21 12.63
CA LEU A 5 -15.52 11.83 13.92
C LEU A 5 -14.72 13.13 13.72
N CYS A 6 -14.02 13.27 12.60
CA CYS A 6 -13.22 14.45 12.28
C CYS A 6 -13.49 14.89 10.82
N PRO A 7 -14.59 15.64 10.59
CA PRO A 7 -14.92 16.16 9.26
C PRO A 7 -13.84 17.16 8.85
N GLY A 8 -13.02 16.82 7.85
CA GLY A 8 -11.91 17.65 7.36
C GLY A 8 -10.53 17.02 7.53
N MET A 9 -10.40 15.93 8.30
CA MET A 9 -9.14 15.20 8.40
C MET A 9 -8.84 14.45 7.09
N LYS A 10 -7.63 14.65 6.55
CA LYS A 10 -7.10 13.87 5.45
C LYS A 10 -6.64 12.50 5.95
N ILE A 11 -6.84 11.47 5.13
CA ILE A 11 -6.51 10.09 5.44
C ILE A 11 -5.54 9.59 4.37
N GLU A 12 -4.37 9.14 4.80
CA GLU A 12 -3.45 8.36 3.99
C GLU A 12 -3.61 6.88 4.34
N THR A 13 -3.49 6.00 3.35
CA THR A 13 -3.49 4.55 3.57
C THR A 13 -2.28 3.94 2.88
N LEU A 14 -1.40 3.36 3.70
CA LEU A 14 -0.30 2.51 3.25
C LEU A 14 -0.82 1.08 3.09
N ILE A 15 -0.69 0.52 1.89
CA ILE A 15 -1.15 -0.83 1.57
C ILE A 15 0.00 -1.82 1.37
N PRO A 16 -0.20 -3.12 1.66
CA PRO A 16 0.68 -4.15 1.13
C PRO A 16 0.57 -4.22 -0.40
N ASP A 17 1.46 -4.96 -1.04
CA ASP A 17 1.50 -5.13 -2.51
C ASP A 17 0.30 -5.89 -3.10
N PHE A 18 -0.46 -6.60 -2.27
CA PHE A 18 -1.51 -7.54 -2.70
C PHE A 18 -1.03 -8.54 -3.77
N GLN A 19 0.27 -8.83 -3.81
CA GLN A 19 0.91 -9.64 -4.85
C GLN A 19 0.58 -9.16 -6.27
N GLY A 20 0.34 -7.85 -6.46
CA GLY A 20 -0.06 -7.28 -7.74
C GLY A 20 -1.53 -7.49 -8.14
N ASP A 21 -2.36 -8.16 -7.32
CA ASP A 21 -3.77 -8.39 -7.67
C ASP A 21 -4.63 -7.14 -7.42
N ILE A 22 -4.88 -6.40 -8.50
CA ILE A 22 -5.69 -5.19 -8.49
C ILE A 22 -7.14 -5.42 -8.05
N ASN A 23 -7.67 -6.64 -8.16
CA ASN A 23 -9.01 -6.95 -7.67
C ASN A 23 -9.06 -6.97 -6.15
N LEU A 24 -7.99 -7.41 -5.48
CA LEU A 24 -7.88 -7.32 -4.02
C LEU A 24 -7.79 -5.87 -3.56
N VAL A 25 -7.04 -5.03 -4.27
CA VAL A 25 -6.99 -3.58 -4.02
C VAL A 25 -8.41 -3.00 -4.09
N LYS A 26 -9.13 -3.23 -5.20
CA LYS A 26 -10.50 -2.73 -5.38
C LYS A 26 -11.48 -3.27 -4.34
N LYS A 27 -11.30 -4.52 -3.91
CA LYS A 27 -12.21 -5.19 -2.97
C LYS A 27 -12.05 -4.68 -1.54
N TYR A 28 -10.83 -4.41 -1.11
CA TYR A 28 -10.53 -4.18 0.31
C TYR A 28 -10.10 -2.75 0.63
N VAL A 29 -9.62 -1.98 -0.36
CA VAL A 29 -9.15 -0.62 -0.14
C VAL A 29 -10.30 0.36 -0.33
N ARG A 30 -10.67 1.04 0.76
CA ARG A 30 -11.57 2.19 0.70
C ARG A 30 -10.79 3.43 0.24
N PRO A 31 -11.37 4.34 -0.56
CA PRO A 31 -10.67 5.50 -1.09
C PRO A 31 -10.11 6.41 0.03
N PRO A 32 -8.77 6.52 0.17
CA PRO A 32 -8.15 7.53 1.02
C PRO A 32 -7.97 8.85 0.25
N ASP A 33 -7.48 9.89 0.92
CA ASP A 33 -6.99 11.10 0.23
C ASP A 33 -5.63 10.81 -0.45
N VAL A 34 -4.84 9.92 0.14
CA VAL A 34 -3.55 9.44 -0.41
C VAL A 34 -3.48 7.92 -0.27
N LEU A 35 -3.21 7.22 -1.36
CA LEU A 35 -2.94 5.78 -1.37
C LEU A 35 -1.45 5.58 -1.61
N ALA A 36 -0.76 4.92 -0.67
CA ALA A 36 0.68 4.73 -0.69
C ALA A 36 1.04 3.23 -0.66
N HIS A 37 2.16 2.89 -1.27
CA HIS A 37 2.83 1.60 -1.16
C HIS A 37 4.35 1.86 -1.20
N ASN A 38 5.08 1.34 -0.22
CA ASN A 38 6.52 1.55 -0.14
C ASN A 38 7.25 0.46 -0.92
N LEU A 39 8.22 0.87 -1.73
CA LEU A 39 9.17 -0.06 -2.36
C LEU A 39 10.25 -0.56 -1.38
N GLU A 40 10.35 0.07 -0.21
CA GLU A 40 11.27 -0.20 0.91
C GLU A 40 12.77 -0.06 0.62
N THR A 41 13.29 -0.60 -0.47
CA THR A 41 14.70 -0.52 -0.85
C THR A 41 14.89 -0.57 -2.37
N VAL A 42 16.14 -0.48 -2.84
CA VAL A 42 16.48 -0.65 -4.26
C VAL A 42 16.58 -2.13 -4.63
N LYS A 43 16.34 -2.45 -5.91
CA LYS A 43 16.29 -3.83 -6.43
C LYS A 43 17.52 -4.68 -6.12
N SER A 44 18.71 -4.09 -6.11
CA SER A 44 19.97 -4.79 -5.80
C SER A 44 20.05 -5.27 -4.34
N PHE A 45 19.31 -4.67 -3.42
CA PHE A 45 19.35 -5.01 -1.99
C PHE A 45 18.18 -5.88 -1.52
N ASN A 46 17.02 -5.82 -2.16
CA ASN A 46 15.84 -6.56 -1.66
C ASN A 46 15.95 -8.07 -1.75
N THR A 47 16.64 -8.58 -2.78
CA THR A 47 16.89 -10.02 -2.94
C THR A 47 17.55 -10.64 -1.70
N ILE A 48 18.19 -9.83 -0.86
CA ILE A 48 18.93 -10.27 0.33
C ILE A 48 18.12 -10.02 1.61
N TYR A 49 17.44 -8.88 1.73
CA TYR A 49 16.91 -8.40 3.02
C TYR A 49 15.40 -8.53 3.18
N ALA A 50 14.65 -8.68 2.10
CA ALA A 50 13.20 -8.69 2.15
C ALA A 50 12.60 -9.48 0.96
N PRO A 51 12.85 -10.80 0.91
CA PRO A 51 12.54 -11.64 -0.25
C PRO A 51 11.04 -11.75 -0.61
N ASN A 52 10.15 -11.28 0.27
CA ASN A 52 8.70 -11.27 0.09
C ASN A 52 8.10 -9.85 0.16
N VAL A 53 8.93 -8.82 0.05
CA VAL A 53 8.50 -7.42 0.03
C VAL A 53 8.72 -6.86 -1.36
N ASP A 54 7.76 -6.07 -1.81
CA ASP A 54 7.65 -5.64 -3.20
C ASP A 54 8.90 -4.91 -3.70
N ILE A 55 9.54 -5.56 -4.67
CA ILE A 55 10.50 -4.99 -5.63
C ILE A 55 10.17 -5.51 -7.05
N LEU A 56 9.11 -6.32 -7.14
CA LEU A 56 8.76 -7.25 -8.20
C LEU A 56 7.32 -7.70 -7.89
N GLY A 57 6.30 -7.20 -8.59
CA GLY A 57 4.94 -7.64 -8.26
C GLY A 57 3.82 -7.24 -9.19
N LEU A 58 3.81 -5.99 -9.67
CA LEU A 58 3.22 -5.68 -10.98
C LEU A 58 4.02 -6.36 -12.09
#